data_AF-A0A3A5V8U7-F1
#
_entry.id   AF-A0A3A5V8U7-F1
#
_cell.length_a   1.000
_cell.length_b   1.000
_cell.length_c   1.000
_cell.angle_alpha   90.00
_cell.angle_beta   90.00
_cell.angle_gamma   90.00
#
_symmetry.space_group_name_H-M   'P 1'
#
loop_
_entity.id
_entity.type
_entity.pdbx_description
1 polymer ?
#
loop_
_entity_poly.entity_id
_entity_poly.type
_entity_poly.pdbx_seq_one_letter_code
_entity_poly.pdbx_strand_id
1 'polypeptide(L)'
;MSRNPRENFILGGFICIAFGAFFTVGGVYSMGATVGVCGLIIFIIGMSLKSEIGLSEEAIHDWKPSSGMLPDAGRVMYRVDVTLDEPIRSTIVCGPCGNVVVQDGPRPATFTCPKCSILLWELEEE
;
A
#
# COMPACT_ATOMS: atom_id res chain seq x y z
N MET A 1 11.69 11.63 11.71
CA MET A 1 12.71 11.13 10.76
C MET A 1 12.06 9.93 10.07
N SER A 2 11.76 10.02 8.78
CA SER A 2 10.90 9.03 8.12
C SER A 2 11.59 7.67 8.08
N ARG A 3 10.81 6.61 8.37
CA ARG A 3 11.25 5.20 8.27
C ARG A 3 11.39 4.74 6.82
N ASN A 4 10.98 5.57 5.85
CA ASN A 4 10.99 5.23 4.43
C ASN A 4 12.34 5.63 3.79
N PRO A 5 13.17 4.67 3.34
CA PRO A 5 14.46 4.97 2.71
C PRO A 5 14.30 5.89 1.50
N ARG A 6 13.25 5.70 0.70
CA ARG A 6 12.95 6.54 -0.47
C ARG A 6 12.88 8.02 -0.11
N GLU A 7 12.13 8.37 0.93
CA GLU A 7 11.98 9.77 1.37
C GLU A 7 13.29 10.36 1.88
N ASN A 8 14.08 9.58 2.62
CA ASN A 8 15.38 10.03 3.12
C ASN A 8 16.36 10.32 1.98
N PHE A 9 16.41 9.48 0.94
CA PHE A 9 17.23 9.71 -0.24
C PHE A 9 16.76 10.95 -1.04
N ILE A 10 15.45 11.11 -1.27
CA ILE A 10 14.92 12.27 -1.98
C ILE A 10 15.21 13.57 -1.22
N LEU A 11 14.93 13.60 0.09
CA LEU A 11 15.15 14.79 0.92
C LEU A 11 16.64 15.12 1.04
N GLY A 12 17.48 14.10 1.30
CA GLY A 12 18.92 14.26 1.37
C GLY A 12 19.52 14.77 0.05
N GLY A 13 19.11 14.19 -1.08
CA GLY A 13 19.52 14.62 -2.41
C GLY A 13 19.12 16.07 -2.69
N PHE A 14 17.87 16.45 -2.38
CA PHE A 14 17.39 17.82 -2.52
C PHE A 14 18.20 18.82 -1.70
N ILE A 15 18.50 18.50 -0.44
CA ILE A 15 19.32 19.33 0.44
C ILE A 15 20.73 19.51 -0.15
N CYS A 16 21.36 18.43 -0.61
CA CYS A 16 22.66 18.49 -1.26
C CYS A 16 22.65 19.35 -2.53
N ILE A 17 21.62 19.25 -3.38
CA ILE A 17 21.47 20.10 -4.57
C ILE A 17 21.39 21.58 -4.17
N ALA A 18 20.56 21.91 -3.16
CA ALA A 18 20.41 23.28 -2.68
C ALA A 18 21.72 23.86 -2.13
N PHE A 19 22.46 23.08 -1.33
CA PHE A 19 23.78 23.50 -0.84
C PHE A 19 24.83 23.60 -1.96
N GLY A 20 24.82 22.69 -2.94
CA GLY A 20 25.70 22.77 -4.11
C GLY A 20 25.48 24.05 -4.93
N ALA A 21 24.22 24.43 -5.13
CA ALA A 21 23.86 25.69 -5.77
C ALA A 21 24.32 26.90 -4.94
N PHE A 22 24.12 26.88 -3.62
CA PHE A 22 24.58 27.93 -2.72
C PHE A 22 26.11 28.12 -2.77
N PHE A 23 26.89 27.04 -2.72
CA PHE A 23 28.36 27.12 -2.83
C PHE A 23 28.82 27.62 -4.21
N THR A 24 28.09 27.28 -5.27
CA THR A 24 28.35 27.78 -6.62
C THR A 24 28.15 29.29 -6.70
N VAL A 25 27.07 29.83 -6.12
CA VAL A 25 26.82 31.28 -6.03
C VAL A 25 27.88 31.96 -5.15
N GLY A 26 28.32 31.29 -4.08
CA GLY A 26 29.38 31.75 -3.19
C GLY A 26 30.81 31.67 -3.77
N GLY A 27 30.99 31.26 -5.03
CA GLY A 27 32.29 31.19 -5.70
C GLY A 27 33.15 29.97 -5.35
N VAL A 28 32.62 29.01 -4.57
CA VAL A 28 33.32 27.78 -4.18
C VAL A 28 32.97 26.65 -5.16
N TYR A 29 33.39 26.79 -6.41
CA TYR A 29 32.92 25.96 -7.52
C TYR A 29 33.25 24.46 -7.39
N SER A 30 34.43 24.09 -6.90
CA SER A 30 34.82 22.69 -6.73
C SER A 30 33.88 21.98 -5.75
N MET A 31 33.62 22.60 -4.60
CA MET A 31 32.73 22.07 -3.58
C MET A 31 31.27 22.12 -4.03
N GLY A 32 30.85 23.19 -4.70
CA GLY A 32 29.52 23.31 -5.29
C GLY A 32 29.22 22.23 -6.31
N ALA A 33 30.16 21.96 -7.22
CA ALA A 33 30.06 20.90 -8.21
C ALA A 33 30.01 19.52 -7.55
N THR A 34 30.91 19.21 -6.61
CA THR A 34 30.91 17.89 -5.94
C THR A 34 29.61 17.66 -5.17
N VAL A 35 29.21 18.61 -4.31
CA VAL A 35 28.01 18.46 -3.45
C VAL A 35 26.74 18.43 -4.31
N GLY A 36 26.65 19.27 -5.34
CA GLY A 36 25.51 19.33 -6.25
C GLY A 36 25.36 18.06 -7.10
N VAL A 37 26.45 17.56 -7.69
CA VAL A 37 26.43 16.33 -8.50
C VAL A 37 26.11 15.11 -7.64
N CYS A 38 26.72 14.98 -6.46
CA CYS A 38 26.38 13.90 -5.52
C CYS A 38 24.91 13.98 -5.10
N GLY A 39 24.40 15.19 -4.81
CA GLY A 39 22.99 15.41 -4.50
C GLY A 39 22.05 14.97 -5.61
N LEU A 40 22.40 15.27 -6.87
CA LEU A 40 21.62 14.86 -8.04
C LEU A 40 21.59 13.33 -8.21
N ILE A 41 22.72 12.65 -8.01
CA ILE A 41 22.79 11.17 -8.04
C ILE A 41 21.91 10.57 -6.94
N ILE A 42 22.04 11.05 -5.70
CA ILE A 42 21.25 10.59 -4.54
C ILE A 42 19.75 10.81 -4.80
N PHE A 43 19.38 11.96 -5.38
CA PHE A 43 17.99 12.30 -5.70
C PHE A 43 17.41 11.35 -6.75
N ILE A 44 18.17 11.04 -7.82
CA ILE A 44 17.76 10.08 -8.84
C ILE A 44 17.56 8.69 -8.23
N ILE A 45 18.51 8.22 -7.41
CA ILE A 45 18.38 6.94 -6.69
C ILE A 45 17.13 6.94 -5.82
N GLY A 46 16.87 8.04 -5.10
CA GLY A 46 15.66 8.25 -4.32
C GLY A 46 14.38 8.12 -5.14
N MET A 47 14.33 8.73 -6.33
CA MET A 47 13.17 8.62 -7.23
C MET A 47 12.98 7.21 -7.80
N SER A 48 14.06 6.46 -8.01
CA SER A 48 14.01 5.09 -8.53
C SER A 48 13.61 4.04 -7.47
N LEU A 49 13.71 4.35 -6.18
CA LEU A 49 13.27 3.46 -5.11
C LEU A 49 11.75 3.36 -5.09
N LYS A 50 11.24 2.12 -5.01
CA LYS A 50 9.82 1.89 -4.73
C LYS A 50 9.49 2.38 -3.33
N SER A 51 8.29 2.92 -3.19
CA SER A 51 7.79 3.36 -1.90
C SER A 51 7.20 2.16 -1.18
N GLU A 52 7.86 1.71 -0.12
CA GLU A 52 7.31 0.72 0.83
C GLU A 52 6.32 1.42 1.78
N ILE A 53 5.32 2.13 1.24
CA ILE A 53 4.21 2.70 2.02
C ILE A 53 3.08 1.69 1.96
N GLY A 54 3.30 0.56 2.63
CA GLY A 54 2.32 -0.54 2.77
C GLY A 54 2.06 -0.84 4.23
N LEU A 55 1.09 -1.71 4.50
CA LEU A 55 0.95 -2.32 5.82
C LEU A 55 2.09 -3.32 6.05
N SER A 56 2.56 -3.48 7.29
CA SER A 56 3.47 -4.59 7.59
C SER A 56 2.74 -5.92 7.49
N GLU A 57 3.47 -7.01 7.29
CA GLU A 57 2.90 -8.35 7.21
C GLU A 57 2.07 -8.71 8.46
N GLU A 58 2.52 -8.30 9.65
CA GLU A 58 1.77 -8.49 10.89
C GLU A 58 0.49 -7.65 10.93
N ALA A 59 0.55 -6.41 10.44
CA ALA A 59 -0.62 -5.55 10.37
C ALA A 59 -1.65 -6.07 9.36
N ILE A 60 -1.19 -6.70 8.27
CA ILE A 60 -2.05 -7.40 7.30
C ILE A 60 -2.69 -8.63 7.94
N HIS A 61 -1.90 -9.42 8.68
CA HIS A 61 -2.38 -10.63 9.35
C HIS A 61 -3.48 -10.34 10.39
N ASP A 62 -3.28 -9.27 11.17
CA ASP A 62 -4.18 -8.90 12.26
C ASP A 62 -5.38 -8.06 11.79
N TRP A 63 -5.38 -7.64 10.53
CA TRP A 63 -6.48 -6.88 9.96
C TRP A 63 -7.76 -7.72 9.88
N LYS A 64 -8.82 -7.27 10.54
CA LYS A 64 -10.16 -7.87 10.47
C LYS A 64 -11.22 -6.79 10.37
N PRO A 65 -12.18 -6.88 9.43
CA PRO A 65 -13.29 -5.95 9.34
C PRO A 65 -14.24 -6.16 10.52
N SER A 66 -14.98 -5.11 10.89
CA SER A 66 -16.01 -5.18 11.91
C SER A 66 -17.09 -6.21 11.52
N SER A 67 -17.32 -7.19 12.38
CA SER A 67 -18.44 -8.13 12.22
C SER A 67 -19.76 -7.41 12.47
N GLY A 68 -20.72 -7.55 11.56
CA GLY A 68 -22.05 -6.98 11.71
C GLY A 68 -22.97 -7.43 10.58
N MET A 69 -24.27 -7.49 10.86
CA MET A 69 -25.26 -7.68 9.81
C MET A 69 -25.31 -6.42 8.95
N LEU A 70 -25.25 -6.61 7.63
CA LEU A 70 -25.44 -5.51 6.69
C LEU A 70 -26.95 -5.29 6.51
N PRO A 71 -27.40 -4.04 6.31
CA PRO A 71 -28.81 -3.75 6.07
C PRO A 71 -29.30 -4.43 4.79
N ASP A 72 -30.56 -4.85 4.81
CA ASP A 72 -31.20 -5.47 3.65
C ASP A 72 -31.50 -4.40 2.59
N ALA A 73 -31.03 -4.64 1.37
CA ALA A 73 -31.16 -3.75 0.22
C ALA A 73 -31.90 -4.41 -0.97
N GLY A 74 -32.65 -5.49 -0.72
CA GLY A 74 -33.35 -6.24 -1.77
C GLY A 74 -32.45 -7.16 -2.60
N ARG A 75 -31.18 -7.30 -2.21
CA ARG A 75 -30.19 -8.25 -2.74
C ARG A 75 -29.27 -8.72 -1.60
N VAL A 76 -28.65 -9.87 -1.76
CA VAL A 76 -27.67 -10.38 -0.78
C VAL A 76 -26.47 -9.43 -0.73
N MET A 77 -26.32 -8.72 0.37
CA MET A 77 -25.18 -7.83 0.60
C MET A 77 -23.98 -8.61 1.11
N TYR A 78 -22.79 -8.22 0.67
CA TYR A 78 -21.52 -8.75 1.15
C TYR A 78 -20.42 -7.69 0.99
N ARG A 79 -19.35 -7.83 1.77
CA ARG A 79 -18.14 -7.00 1.64
C ARG A 79 -16.95 -7.92 1.37
N VAL A 80 -16.13 -7.56 0.40
CA VAL A 80 -14.87 -8.25 0.11
C VAL A 80 -13.76 -7.21 0.17
N ASP A 81 -12.85 -7.38 1.11
CA ASP A 81 -11.63 -6.60 1.19
C ASP A 81 -10.47 -7.50 0.79
N VAL A 82 -9.63 -7.06 -0.15
CA VAL A 82 -8.44 -7.79 -0.60
C VAL A 82 -7.22 -6.93 -0.29
N THR A 83 -6.20 -7.53 0.32
CA THR A 83 -4.93 -6.83 0.55
C THR A 83 -4.22 -6.57 -0.77
N LEU A 84 -3.65 -5.37 -0.92
CA LEU A 84 -2.89 -4.99 -2.12
C LEU A 84 -1.41 -5.37 -2.02
N ASP A 85 -0.90 -5.43 -0.78
CA ASP A 85 0.47 -5.82 -0.45
C ASP A 85 0.52 -7.30 -0.07
N GLU A 86 1.68 -7.93 -0.26
CA GLU A 86 1.90 -9.30 0.18
C GLU A 86 1.86 -9.40 1.72
N PRO A 87 1.21 -10.43 2.30
CA PRO A 87 0.51 -11.52 1.62
C PRO A 87 -0.87 -11.09 1.09
N ILE A 88 -1.17 -11.46 -0.16
CA ILE A 88 -2.49 -11.24 -0.76
C ILE A 88 -3.51 -12.14 -0.06
N ARG A 89 -4.48 -11.54 0.62
CA ARG A 89 -5.57 -12.22 1.34
C ARG A 89 -6.88 -11.53 1.07
N SER A 90 -7.94 -12.32 0.99
CA SER A 90 -9.31 -11.85 0.89
C SER A 90 -10.04 -12.04 2.22
N THR A 91 -10.71 -11.01 2.67
CA THR A 91 -11.61 -11.08 3.82
C THR A 91 -13.03 -10.76 3.38
N ILE A 92 -13.93 -11.67 3.69
CA ILE A 92 -15.28 -11.70 3.14
C ILE A 92 -16.26 -11.63 4.31
N VAL A 93 -17.09 -10.59 4.32
CA VAL A 93 -18.17 -10.42 5.29
C VAL A 93 -19.49 -10.75 4.62
N CYS A 94 -20.18 -11.76 5.15
CA CYS A 94 -21.53 -12.12 4.74
C CYS A 94 -22.54 -11.16 5.37
N GLY A 95 -23.33 -10.44 4.55
CA GLY A 95 -24.36 -9.51 5.05
C GLY A 95 -25.47 -10.17 5.86
N PRO A 96 -26.07 -11.29 5.40
CA PRO A 96 -27.17 -11.96 6.12
C PRO A 96 -26.82 -12.50 7.50
N CYS A 97 -25.62 -13.06 7.70
CA CYS A 97 -25.27 -13.73 8.97
C CYS A 97 -24.11 -13.07 9.73
N GLY A 98 -23.54 -11.99 9.18
CA GLY A 98 -22.40 -11.27 9.76
C GLY A 98 -21.11 -12.08 9.84
N ASN A 99 -21.02 -13.25 9.20
CA ASN A 99 -19.85 -14.11 9.27
C ASN A 99 -18.69 -13.53 8.48
N VAL A 100 -17.52 -13.48 9.11
CA VAL A 100 -16.27 -13.04 8.49
C VAL A 100 -15.42 -14.27 8.16
N VAL A 101 -15.05 -14.41 6.89
CA VAL A 101 -14.17 -15.48 6.41
C VAL A 101 -12.92 -14.84 5.85
N VAL A 102 -11.75 -15.33 6.27
CA VAL A 102 -10.46 -14.94 5.70
C VAL A 102 -9.96 -16.10 4.85
N GLN A 103 -9.57 -15.82 3.61
CA GLN A 103 -8.98 -16.79 2.68
C GLN A 103 -7.69 -16.22 2.10
N ASP A 104 -6.70 -17.08 1.90
CA ASP A 104 -5.46 -16.71 1.24
C ASP A 104 -5.69 -16.57 -0.27
N GLY A 105 -5.04 -15.56 -0.87
CA GLY A 105 -5.13 -15.28 -2.30
C GLY A 105 -6.12 -14.15 -2.66
N PRO A 106 -6.27 -13.89 -3.98
CA PRO A 106 -7.13 -12.83 -4.49
C PRO A 106 -8.62 -13.15 -4.28
N ARG A 107 -9.48 -12.19 -4.62
CA ARG A 107 -10.94 -12.39 -4.60
C ARG A 107 -11.33 -13.63 -5.42
N PRO A 108 -12.04 -14.61 -4.84
CA PRO A 108 -12.47 -15.79 -5.57
C PRO A 108 -13.57 -15.46 -6.58
N ALA A 109 -13.62 -16.24 -7.67
CA ALA A 109 -14.62 -16.08 -8.74
C ALA A 109 -16.05 -16.26 -8.22
N THR A 110 -16.25 -17.25 -7.35
CA THR A 110 -17.54 -17.54 -6.70
C THR A 110 -17.33 -17.71 -5.21
N PHE A 111 -18.34 -17.37 -4.42
CA PHE A 111 -18.25 -17.56 -2.97
C PHE A 111 -19.60 -17.82 -2.31
N THR A 112 -19.65 -18.89 -1.54
CA THR A 112 -20.79 -19.29 -0.71
C THR A 112 -20.41 -19.19 0.75
N CYS A 113 -21.27 -18.56 1.57
CA CYS A 113 -20.99 -18.42 2.99
C CYS A 113 -21.00 -19.79 3.69
N PRO A 114 -19.95 -20.18 4.44
CA PRO A 114 -19.90 -21.49 5.11
C PRO A 114 -20.87 -21.60 6.30
N LYS A 115 -21.39 -20.48 6.81
CA LYS A 115 -22.28 -20.45 7.99
C LYS A 115 -23.77 -20.54 7.64
N CYS A 116 -24.21 -19.82 6.60
CA CYS A 116 -25.62 -19.78 6.20
C CYS A 116 -25.88 -20.41 4.82
N SER A 117 -24.84 -20.90 4.13
CA SER A 117 -24.91 -21.55 2.82
C SER A 117 -25.54 -20.69 1.72
N ILE A 118 -25.62 -19.38 1.91
CA ILE A 118 -26.09 -18.41 0.91
C ILE A 118 -24.96 -18.14 -0.09
N LEU A 119 -25.26 -18.25 -1.38
CA LEU A 119 -24.40 -17.79 -2.46
C LEU A 119 -24.31 -16.26 -2.41
N LEU A 120 -23.10 -15.73 -2.23
CA LEU A 120 -22.88 -14.28 -2.16
C LEU A 120 -22.65 -13.70 -3.55
N TRP A 121 -21.80 -14.34 -4.36
CA TRP A 121 -21.58 -13.98 -5.75
C TRP A 121 -21.07 -15.16 -6.55
N GLU A 122 -21.26 -15.04 -7.86
CA GLU A 122 -20.69 -15.88 -8.90
C GLU A 122 -20.33 -14.94 -10.04
N LEU A 123 -19.05 -14.90 -10.41
CA LEU A 123 -18.59 -14.21 -11.61
C LEU A 123 -18.91 -15.13 -12.79
N GLU A 124 -19.81 -14.71 -13.67
CA GLU A 124 -19.94 -15.32 -14.99
C GLU A 124 -18.64 -15.04 -15.76
N GLU A 125 -17.97 -16.10 -16.23
CA GLU A 125 -16.85 -15.98 -17.18
C GLU A 125 -17.42 -15.51 -18.53
N GLU A 126 -17.14 -14.26 -18.93
CA GLU A 126 -17.37 -13.74 -20.30
C GLU A 126 -16.27 -14.20 -21.27
#